data_AF-A0A915M7E3-F1
#
_entry.id   AF-A0A915M7E3-F1
#
_cell.length_a   1.000
_cell.length_b   1.000
_cell.length_c   1.000
_cell.angle_alpha   90.00
_cell.angle_beta   90.00
_cell.angle_gamma   90.00
#
_symmetry.space_group_name_H-M   'P 1'
#
loop_
_entity.id
_entity.type
_entity.pdbx_description
1 polymer ?
#
loop_
_entity_poly.entity_id
_entity_poly.type
_entity_poly.pdbx_seq_one_letter_code
_entity_poly.pdbx_strand_id
1 'polypeptide(L)'
;MLYVERKEWKDIKPIYNTTNEDCAVKISTSEEFDDAFAYLRAVMNANELSERVLELTTTCISLNAANYSVWNYRRKVLRVLGLNIEDELKYCETVIGENPKNYQVW
;
A
#
# COMPACT_ATOMS: atom_id res chain seq x y z
N MET A 1 6.52 9.19 10.24
CA MET A 1 6.74 10.32 9.32
C MET A 1 5.82 10.12 8.15
N LEU A 2 4.98 11.12 7.87
CA LEU A 2 3.97 11.05 6.82
C LEU A 2 4.64 11.16 5.45
N TYR A 3 4.07 10.52 4.43
CA TYR A 3 4.49 10.60 3.03
C TYR A 3 4.45 12.02 2.49
N VAL A 4 3.50 12.85 2.94
CA VAL A 4 3.45 14.29 2.58
C VAL A 4 4.70 15.06 3.02
N GLU A 5 5.40 14.61 4.06
CA GLU A 5 6.61 15.25 4.58
C GLU A 5 7.88 14.77 3.86
N ARG A 6 7.81 13.62 3.19
CA ARG A 6 8.94 12.98 2.51
C ARG A 6 9.29 13.71 1.22
N LYS A 7 10.59 13.97 1.00
CA LYS A 7 11.05 14.76 -0.16
C LYS A 7 10.86 14.00 -1.47
N GLU A 8 11.02 12.69 -1.41
CA GLU A 8 10.89 11.75 -2.52
C GLU A 8 9.43 11.51 -2.95
N TRP A 9 8.44 12.11 -2.28
CA TRP A 9 7.01 11.99 -2.63
C TRP A 9 6.39 13.34 -3.06
N LYS A 10 7.20 14.38 -3.21
CA LYS A 10 6.74 15.74 -3.57
C LYS A 10 6.21 15.87 -4.99
N ASP A 11 6.59 14.96 -5.88
CA ASP A 11 6.15 14.91 -7.27
C ASP A 11 4.75 14.32 -7.44
N ILE A 12 4.25 13.61 -6.43
CA ILE A 12 2.92 12.98 -6.45
C ILE A 12 1.95 13.79 -5.61
N LYS A 13 0.77 14.08 -6.18
CA LYS A 13 -0.34 14.67 -5.44
C LYS A 13 -1.20 13.55 -4.82
N PRO A 14 -1.33 13.46 -3.49
CA PRO A 14 -2.15 12.44 -2.84
C PRO A 14 -3.64 12.57 -3.22
N ILE A 15 -4.32 11.43 -3.32
CA ILE A 15 -5.75 11.35 -3.65
C ILE A 15 -6.52 10.80 -2.45
N TYR A 16 -7.14 11.69 -1.67
CA TYR A 16 -7.97 11.31 -0.51
C TYR A 16 -9.38 10.83 -0.92
N ASN A 17 -10.13 10.29 0.05
CA ASN A 17 -11.53 9.95 -0.14
C ASN A 17 -12.36 11.19 -0.50
N THR A 18 -13.33 11.00 -1.39
CA THR A 18 -14.34 12.01 -1.73
C THR A 18 -15.42 12.10 -0.67
N THR A 19 -16.15 13.22 -0.62
CA THR A 19 -17.31 13.39 0.27
C THR A 19 -18.37 12.30 0.07
N ASN A 20 -18.51 11.79 -1.16
CA ASN A 20 -19.43 10.70 -1.48
C ASN A 20 -18.95 9.35 -0.92
N GLU A 21 -17.64 9.08 -0.90
CA GLU A 21 -17.09 7.87 -0.25
C GLU A 21 -17.25 7.93 1.27
N ASP A 22 -17.15 9.13 1.83
CA ASP A 22 -17.26 9.37 3.27
C ASP A 22 -18.71 9.54 3.77
N CYS A 23 -19.72 9.42 2.89
CA CYS A 23 -21.10 9.74 3.25
C CYS A 23 -21.77 8.71 4.17
N ALA A 24 -21.31 7.46 4.15
CA ALA A 24 -21.84 6.37 4.96
C ALA A 24 -20.72 5.38 5.32
N VAL A 25 -20.87 4.67 6.44
CA VAL A 25 -19.91 3.67 6.95
C VAL A 25 -18.45 4.16 6.99
N LYS A 26 -18.25 5.46 7.21
CA LYS A 26 -16.92 6.07 7.36
C LYS A 26 -16.20 5.45 8.55
N ILE A 27 -15.02 4.91 8.28
CA ILE A 27 -14.13 4.37 9.32
C ILE A 27 -13.32 5.54 9.87
N SER A 28 -13.24 5.65 11.18
CA SER A 28 -12.32 6.59 11.84
C SER A 28 -10.91 6.01 11.79
N THR A 29 -10.17 6.35 10.74
CA THR A 29 -8.79 5.93 10.49
C THR A 29 -7.78 6.90 11.14
N SER A 30 -6.52 6.48 11.25
CA SER A 30 -5.44 7.36 11.72
C SER A 30 -4.89 8.21 10.58
N GLU A 31 -4.17 9.28 10.91
CA GLU A 31 -3.54 10.15 9.91
C GLU A 31 -2.53 9.39 9.04
N GLU A 32 -1.78 8.45 9.62
CA GLU A 32 -0.84 7.61 8.86
C GLU A 32 -1.55 6.69 7.87
N PHE A 33 -2.74 6.19 8.24
CA PHE A 33 -3.55 5.38 7.35
C PHE A 33 -4.04 6.21 6.16
N ASP A 34 -4.65 7.36 6.44
CA ASP A 34 -5.21 8.22 5.40
C ASP A 34 -4.14 8.71 4.43
N ASP A 35 -2.97 9.10 4.95
CA ASP A 35 -1.83 9.54 4.16
C ASP A 35 -1.28 8.41 3.27
N ALA A 36 -0.95 7.24 3.82
CA ALA A 36 -0.43 6.12 3.04
C ALA A 36 -1.42 5.67 1.94
N PHE A 37 -2.72 5.55 2.26
CA PHE A 37 -3.72 5.14 1.28
C PHE A 37 -4.05 6.23 0.25
N ALA A 38 -3.91 7.51 0.59
CA ALA A 38 -4.04 8.59 -0.39
C ALA A 38 -2.90 8.59 -1.41
N TYR A 39 -1.67 8.32 -0.96
CA TYR A 39 -0.53 8.12 -1.85
C TYR A 39 -0.65 6.85 -2.69
N LEU A 40 -1.18 5.76 -2.11
CA LEU A 40 -1.46 4.53 -2.85
C LEU A 40 -2.44 4.79 -4.01
N ARG A 41 -3.53 5.50 -3.75
CA ARG A 41 -4.50 5.90 -4.79
C ARG A 41 -3.83 6.72 -5.89
N ALA A 42 -2.95 7.65 -5.52
CA ALA A 42 -2.23 8.49 -6.46
C ALA A 42 -1.28 7.69 -7.38
N VAL A 43 -0.46 6.80 -6.82
CA VAL A 43 0.47 5.97 -7.64
C VAL A 43 -0.27 4.97 -8.51
N MET A 44 -1.38 4.42 -8.03
CA MET A 44 -2.23 3.52 -8.83
C MET A 44 -2.88 4.28 -9.99
N ASN A 45 -3.29 5.54 -9.78
CA ASN A 45 -3.83 6.40 -10.85
C ASN A 45 -2.76 6.77 -11.89
N ALA A 46 -1.54 7.06 -11.44
CA ALA A 46 -0.39 7.33 -12.30
C ALA A 46 0.21 6.05 -12.95
N ASN A 47 -0.25 4.86 -12.54
CA ASN A 47 0.32 3.56 -12.91
C ASN A 47 1.83 3.48 -12.69
N GLU A 48 2.31 4.06 -11.59
CA GLU A 48 3.73 4.04 -11.25
C GLU A 48 4.13 2.68 -10.66
N LEU A 49 5.18 2.08 -11.24
CA LEU A 49 5.72 0.78 -10.84
C LEU A 49 7.22 0.94 -10.51
N SER A 50 7.51 1.47 -9.32
CA SER A 50 8.86 1.83 -8.86
C SER A 50 9.21 1.19 -7.51
N GLU A 51 10.48 1.25 -7.11
CA GLU A 51 10.93 0.72 -5.81
C GLU A 51 10.27 1.42 -4.62
N ARG A 52 10.08 2.76 -4.67
CA ARG A 52 9.37 3.50 -3.61
C ARG A 52 7.91 3.06 -3.47
N VAL A 53 7.27 2.65 -4.56
CA VAL A 53 5.93 2.08 -4.54
C VAL A 53 5.92 0.73 -3.83
N LEU A 54 6.98 -0.09 -3.99
CA LEU A 54 7.09 -1.34 -3.24
C LEU A 54 7.12 -1.09 -1.73
N GLU A 55 7.92 -0.11 -1.27
CA GLU A 55 7.94 0.31 0.15
C GLU A 55 6.58 0.83 0.63
N LEU A 56 5.89 1.63 -0.21
CA LEU A 56 4.53 2.09 0.08
C LEU A 56 3.57 0.91 0.26
N THR A 57 3.61 -0.09 -0.62
CA THR A 57 2.75 -1.28 -0.47
C THR A 57 3.05 -2.05 0.82
N THR A 58 4.31 -2.14 1.24
CA THR A 58 4.68 -2.73 2.53
C THR A 58 4.00 -1.99 3.68
N THR A 59 4.04 -0.66 3.67
CA THR A 59 3.38 0.18 4.69
C THR A 59 1.86 0.01 4.67
N CYS A 60 1.24 0.01 3.50
CA CYS A 60 -0.20 -0.19 3.37
C CYS A 60 -0.63 -1.60 3.83
N ILE A 61 0.18 -2.64 3.59
CA ILE A 61 -0.07 -4.00 4.07
C ILE A 61 0.04 -4.07 5.59
N SER A 62 1.04 -3.43 6.21
CA SER A 62 1.13 -3.40 7.68
C SER A 62 -0.05 -2.67 8.33
N LEU A 63 -0.64 -1.69 7.63
CA LEU A 63 -1.83 -0.96 8.08
C LEU A 63 -3.12 -1.73 7.85
N ASN A 64 -3.22 -2.49 6.74
CA ASN A 64 -4.37 -3.34 6.43
C ASN A 64 -3.98 -4.48 5.46
N ALA A 65 -3.54 -5.60 6.04
CA ALA A 65 -3.14 -6.78 5.27
C ALA A 65 -4.31 -7.42 4.49
N ALA A 66 -5.57 -7.13 4.84
CA ALA A 66 -6.73 -7.67 4.14
C ALA A 66 -7.07 -6.91 2.83
N ASN A 67 -6.36 -5.82 2.54
CA ASN A 67 -6.61 -5.04 1.33
C ASN A 67 -6.03 -5.74 0.08
N TYR A 68 -6.89 -6.46 -0.64
CA TYR A 68 -6.50 -7.22 -1.83
C TYR A 68 -5.93 -6.35 -2.96
N SER A 69 -6.35 -5.08 -3.07
CA SER A 69 -5.88 -4.16 -4.10
C SER A 69 -4.39 -3.84 -3.91
N VAL A 70 -3.95 -3.70 -2.66
CA VAL A 70 -2.54 -3.45 -2.32
C VAL A 70 -1.69 -4.65 -2.76
N TRP A 71 -2.08 -5.88 -2.38
CA TRP A 71 -1.38 -7.10 -2.77
C TRP A 71 -1.32 -7.30 -4.28
N ASN A 72 -2.42 -7.00 -4.97
CA ASN A 72 -2.46 -7.08 -6.42
C ASN A 72 -1.48 -6.08 -7.06
N TYR A 73 -1.38 -4.86 -6.53
CA TYR A 73 -0.45 -3.86 -7.03
C TYR A 73 1.00 -4.24 -6.70
N ARG A 74 1.28 -4.70 -5.48
CA ARG A 74 2.59 -5.20 -5.06
C ARG A 74 3.14 -6.27 -6.01
N ARG A 75 2.32 -7.27 -6.38
CA ARG A 75 2.71 -8.30 -7.36
C ARG A 75 3.07 -7.73 -8.74
N LYS A 76 2.38 -6.68 -9.19
CA LYS A 76 2.70 -6.01 -10.46
C LYS A 76 4.06 -5.30 -10.37
N VAL A 77 4.31 -4.60 -9.28
CA VAL A 77 5.57 -3.87 -9.02
C VAL A 77 6.75 -4.85 -8.98
N LEU A 78 6.65 -5.93 -8.20
CA LEU A 78 7.67 -6.98 -8.11
C LEU A 78 8.03 -7.56 -9.48
N ARG A 79 7.02 -7.84 -10.31
CA ARG A 79 7.21 -8.38 -11.65
C ARG A 79 7.94 -7.40 -12.57
N VAL A 80 7.59 -6.12 -12.55
CA VAL A 80 8.21 -5.10 -13.41
C VAL A 80 9.64 -4.80 -12.99
N LEU A 81 9.90 -4.76 -11.69
CA LEU A 81 11.25 -4.53 -11.15
C LEU A 81 12.15 -5.77 -11.28
N GLY A 82 11.60 -6.94 -11.58
CA GLY A 82 12.38 -8.18 -11.70
C GLY A 82 13.07 -8.60 -10.40
N LEU A 83 12.44 -8.28 -9.26
CA LEU A 83 13.02 -8.52 -7.94
C LEU A 83 13.02 -10.00 -7.56
N ASN A 84 13.91 -10.37 -6.65
CA ASN A 84 14.03 -11.74 -6.20
C ASN A 84 12.77 -12.20 -5.46
N ILE A 85 12.16 -13.27 -5.95
CA ILE A 85 10.99 -13.91 -5.35
C ILE A 85 11.32 -14.54 -3.99
N GLU A 86 12.55 -15.00 -3.76
CA GLU A 86 12.92 -15.57 -2.46
C GLU A 86 12.89 -14.55 -1.33
N ASP A 87 13.20 -13.28 -1.63
CA ASP A 87 13.12 -12.21 -0.62
C ASP A 87 11.67 -11.81 -0.37
N GLU A 88 10.83 -11.82 -1.41
CA GLU A 88 9.39 -11.65 -1.23
C GLU A 88 8.75 -12.80 -0.43
N LEU A 89 9.21 -14.04 -0.63
CA LEU A 89 8.72 -15.19 0.13
C LEU A 89 8.99 -15.02 1.63
N LYS A 90 10.20 -14.60 2.02
CA LYS A 90 10.53 -14.29 3.43
C LYS A 90 9.66 -13.17 4.00
N TYR A 91 9.35 -12.16 3.18
CA TYR A 91 8.43 -11.09 3.56
C TYR A 91 7.02 -11.66 3.82
N CYS A 92 6.49 -12.45 2.89
CA CYS A 92 5.18 -13.10 3.06
C CYS A 92 5.13 -14.00 4.31
N GLU A 93 6.17 -14.79 4.58
CA GLU A 93 6.28 -15.60 5.80
C GLU A 93 6.13 -14.75 7.07
N THR A 94 6.78 -13.57 7.09
CA THR A 94 6.67 -12.62 8.20
C THR A 94 5.23 -12.12 8.36
N VAL A 95 4.59 -11.71 7.25
CA VAL A 95 3.21 -11.20 7.26
C VAL A 95 2.20 -12.29 7.65
N ILE A 96 2.41 -13.54 7.23
CA ILE A 96 1.58 -14.70 7.63
C ILE A 96 1.69 -14.93 9.14
N GLY A 97 2.92 -14.85 9.69
CA GLY A 97 3.15 -15.00 11.12
C GLY A 97 2.36 -13.98 11.95
N GLU A 98 2.28 -12.74 11.48
CA GLU A 98 1.51 -11.67 12.12
C GLU A 98 -0.01 -11.78 11.86
N ASN A 99 -0.41 -12.28 10.69
CA ASN A 99 -1.79 -12.29 10.20
C ASN A 99 -2.24 -13.70 9.72
N PRO A 100 -2.21 -14.74 10.57
CA PRO A 100 -2.39 -16.13 10.11
C PRO A 100 -3.80 -16.44 9.57
N LYS A 101 -4.79 -15.59 9.89
CA LYS A 101 -6.19 -15.70 9.44
C LYS A 101 -6.55 -14.69 8.35
N ASN A 102 -5.61 -14.38 7.46
CA ASN A 102 -5.81 -13.43 6.37
C ASN A 102 -5.64 -14.13 5.00
N TYR A 103 -6.70 -14.15 4.18
CA TYR A 103 -6.71 -14.84 2.89
C TYR A 103 -5.70 -14.31 1.88
N GLN A 104 -5.39 -13.03 1.91
CA GLN A 104 -4.57 -12.39 0.88
C GLN A 104 -3.08 -12.72 1.03
N VAL A 105 -2.67 -13.21 2.20
CA VAL A 105 -1.29 -13.58 2.49
C VAL A 105 -0.99 -15.05 2.17
N TRP A 106 -2.04 -15.88 2.04
CA TRP A 106 -1.96 -17.28 1.60
C TRP A 106 -2.08 -17.40 0.08
#